data_AF-A0A1Y2IJW3-F1
#
_entry.id   AF-A0A1Y2IJW3-F1
#
_cell.length_a   1.000
_cell.length_b   1.000
_cell.length_c   1.000
_cell.angle_alpha   90.00
_cell.angle_beta   90.00
_cell.angle_gamma   90.00
#
_symmetry.space_group_name_H-M   'P 1'
#
loop_
_entity.id
_entity.type
_entity.pdbx_description
1 polymer ?
#
loop_
_entity_poly.entity_id
_entity_poly.type
_entity_poly.pdbx_seq_one_letter_code
_entity_poly.pdbx_strand_id
1 'polypeptide(L)'
;MSDSTDDEEQDERTSSLMDESTLQVQVKHLVKLEARRLVKKMLAKLENRHAQGKRLPKVPLELARAVRDEMLAAMGVERVIGGRRKKQRVTLPQPLAPGTPPRYALDGSTRLYNPDWNGHVDDGVNLEYIMTIQRLIQENGVVKYGLPQELAHNHDLVIKAAHTYFRTLRRQYQADHNEAARAKHKAKLETDKHNVRRHRKASFLRTGIKPFRRVFGHAATQGVEDLVHSPWQSSEDSSDGVADPNERDRMRRMANAGFKALELRTLRWRGRQLSALYLTLAVFARFQAERAGELDSDDIVSEDLTEAERAAYLAKVRQAVQEWQSVYMSKDLHYDRFRGPAANHRDLPREDKKRRPIYKECISRRWAKENETHSQIYDAAPHCPDGFTIFDLELPLDLLPERDREWLHGVDPADSEDT
;
A
#
# COMPACT_ATOMS: atom_id res chain seq x y z
N MET A 1 58.36 72.56 20.68
CA MET A 1 58.54 71.09 20.51
C MET A 1 57.19 70.55 20.10
N SER A 2 56.99 70.55 18.79
CA SER A 2 55.84 70.08 18.01
C SER A 2 55.89 68.54 17.96
N ASP A 3 54.83 67.80 18.27
CA ASP A 3 53.63 67.55 17.44
C ASP A 3 53.98 66.68 16.22
N SER A 4 53.94 65.34 16.38
CA SER A 4 53.96 64.35 15.28
C SER A 4 53.66 62.90 15.78
N THR A 5 52.43 62.60 16.18
CA THR A 5 52.03 61.21 16.53
C THR A 5 50.69 60.76 15.96
N ASP A 6 50.14 61.45 14.95
CA ASP A 6 48.78 61.18 14.43
C ASP A 6 48.72 60.73 12.96
N ASP A 7 49.80 60.18 12.39
CA ASP A 7 49.82 59.76 10.97
C ASP A 7 49.88 58.24 10.71
N GLU A 8 50.00 57.37 11.72
CA GLU A 8 50.07 55.91 11.50
C GLU A 8 48.73 55.15 11.62
N GLU A 9 47.67 55.76 12.14
CA GLU A 9 46.41 55.04 12.43
C GLU A 9 45.38 55.04 11.28
N GLN A 10 45.67 55.70 10.16
CA GLN A 10 44.77 55.72 8.99
C GLN A 10 45.08 54.64 7.93
N ASP A 11 46.26 54.03 7.94
CA ASP A 11 46.66 53.04 6.92
C ASP A 11 46.23 51.59 7.24
N GLU A 12 45.84 51.28 8.49
CA GLU A 12 45.34 49.93 8.83
C GLU A 12 43.85 49.71 8.50
N ARG A 13 43.05 50.80 8.40
CA ARG A 13 41.61 50.69 8.11
C ARG A 13 41.28 50.47 6.63
N THR A 14 42.16 50.85 5.71
CA THR A 14 41.98 50.61 4.27
C THR A 14 42.40 49.19 3.86
N SER A 15 43.28 48.54 4.63
CA SER A 15 43.69 47.14 4.40
C SER A 15 42.60 46.12 4.76
N SER A 16 41.80 46.40 5.80
CA SER A 16 40.72 45.50 6.25
C SER A 16 39.49 45.47 5.33
N LEU A 17 39.23 46.53 4.54
CA LEU A 17 38.05 46.61 3.67
C LEU A 17 38.23 45.90 2.31
N MET A 18 39.48 45.68 1.87
CA MET A 18 39.77 44.90 0.66
C MET A 18 39.51 43.39 0.87
N ASP A 19 39.49 42.90 2.12
CA ASP A 19 39.35 41.48 2.43
C ASP A 19 37.88 41.01 2.56
N GLU A 20 36.95 41.91 2.88
CA GLU A 20 35.52 41.58 2.87
C GLU A 20 34.98 41.37 1.45
N SER A 21 35.48 42.15 0.49
CA SER A 21 35.10 42.04 -0.92
C SER A 21 35.55 40.71 -1.53
N THR A 22 36.78 40.28 -1.25
CA THR A 22 37.33 38.99 -1.70
C THR A 22 36.56 37.82 -1.07
N LEU A 23 36.23 37.90 0.22
CA LEU A 23 35.41 36.90 0.92
C LEU A 23 34.01 36.76 0.31
N GLN A 24 33.32 37.88 0.02
CA GLN A 24 32.01 37.84 -0.62
C GLN A 24 32.05 37.19 -2.00
N VAL A 25 33.11 37.44 -2.78
CA VAL A 25 33.31 36.81 -4.10
C VAL A 25 33.54 35.30 -3.95
N GLN A 26 34.34 34.86 -2.97
CA GLN A 26 34.59 33.45 -2.69
C GLN A 26 33.32 32.71 -2.26
N VAL A 27 32.52 33.30 -1.35
CA VAL A 27 31.25 32.71 -0.90
C VAL A 27 30.27 32.57 -2.07
N LYS A 28 30.11 33.61 -2.90
CA LYS A 28 29.26 33.55 -4.11
C LYS A 28 29.72 32.45 -5.07
N HIS A 29 31.03 32.28 -5.25
CA HIS A 29 31.59 31.23 -6.08
C HIS A 29 31.28 29.83 -5.53
N LEU A 30 31.45 29.60 -4.22
CA LEU A 30 31.14 28.33 -3.56
C LEU A 30 29.65 27.98 -3.66
N VAL A 31 28.76 28.93 -3.38
CA VAL A 31 27.31 28.74 -3.50
C VAL A 31 26.92 28.36 -4.94
N LYS A 32 27.51 29.04 -5.94
CA LYS A 32 27.26 28.73 -7.36
C LYS A 32 27.77 27.34 -7.74
N LEU A 33 28.91 26.91 -7.20
CA LEU A 33 29.49 25.59 -7.45
C LEU A 33 28.64 24.48 -6.82
N GLU A 34 28.16 24.69 -5.59
CA GLU A 34 27.29 23.75 -4.90
C GLU A 34 25.90 23.65 -5.56
N ALA A 35 25.32 24.78 -5.97
CA ALA A 35 24.08 24.81 -6.76
C ALA A 35 24.23 24.03 -8.08
N ARG A 36 25.33 24.21 -8.81
CA ARG A 36 25.63 23.43 -10.03
C ARG A 36 25.76 21.93 -9.74
N ARG A 37 26.40 21.54 -8.63
CA ARG A 37 26.52 20.14 -8.21
C ARG A 37 25.16 19.52 -7.91
N LEU A 38 24.29 20.26 -7.21
CA LEU A 38 22.92 19.83 -6.91
C LEU A 38 22.07 19.69 -8.17
N VAL A 39 22.13 20.68 -9.08
CA VAL A 39 21.43 20.62 -10.38
C VAL A 39 21.91 19.43 -11.21
N LYS A 40 23.22 19.20 -11.31
CA LYS A 40 23.78 18.03 -12.04
C LYS A 40 23.30 16.71 -11.43
N LYS A 41 23.25 16.61 -10.09
CA LYS A 41 22.72 15.43 -9.39
C LYS A 41 21.21 15.25 -9.60
N MET A 42 20.44 16.33 -9.67
CA MET A 42 19.01 16.30 -9.98
C MET A 42 18.76 15.89 -11.43
N LEU A 43 19.51 16.45 -12.39
CA LEU A 43 19.43 16.07 -13.81
C LEU A 43 19.77 14.60 -14.02
N ALA A 44 20.87 14.11 -13.45
CA ALA A 44 21.22 12.68 -13.52
C ALA A 44 20.14 11.78 -12.89
N LYS A 45 19.47 12.24 -11.82
CA LYS A 45 18.31 11.51 -11.25
C LYS A 45 17.09 11.56 -12.17
N LEU A 46 16.83 12.68 -12.84
CA LEU A 46 15.72 12.82 -13.79
C LEU A 46 15.96 12.01 -15.06
N GLU A 47 17.17 12.03 -15.62
CA GLU A 47 17.58 11.19 -16.75
C GLU A 47 17.48 9.72 -16.38
N ASN A 48 17.97 9.31 -15.20
CA ASN A 48 17.78 7.94 -14.72
C ASN A 48 16.31 7.60 -14.52
N ARG A 49 15.48 8.51 -14.00
CA ARG A 49 14.03 8.31 -13.86
C ARG A 49 13.32 8.26 -15.20
N HIS A 50 13.79 9.00 -16.21
CA HIS A 50 13.21 9.02 -17.55
C HIS A 50 13.63 7.77 -18.34
N ALA A 51 14.89 7.35 -18.21
CA ALA A 51 15.40 6.09 -18.71
C ALA A 51 14.71 4.89 -18.04
N GLN A 52 14.49 4.94 -16.72
CA GLN A 52 13.67 3.96 -15.98
C GLN A 52 12.16 4.12 -16.22
N GLY A 53 11.74 5.31 -16.69
CA GLY A 53 10.37 5.70 -16.99
C GLY A 53 9.85 5.09 -18.29
N LYS A 54 10.75 4.68 -19.19
CA LYS A 54 10.51 3.56 -20.11
C LYS A 54 10.36 2.29 -19.26
N ARG A 55 9.19 2.15 -18.62
CA ARG A 55 8.82 0.99 -17.82
C ARG A 55 9.20 -0.24 -18.64
N LEU A 56 10.19 -0.99 -18.17
CA LEU A 56 10.57 -2.25 -18.83
C LEU A 56 9.28 -2.99 -19.19
N PRO A 57 9.14 -3.51 -20.42
CA PRO A 57 7.87 -4.03 -20.92
C PRO A 57 7.27 -4.97 -19.88
N LYS A 58 6.07 -4.65 -19.41
CA LYS A 58 5.38 -5.45 -18.41
C LYS A 58 5.06 -6.78 -19.07
N VAL A 59 5.61 -7.87 -18.54
CA VAL A 59 5.33 -9.22 -19.05
C VAL A 59 3.81 -9.45 -19.02
N PRO A 60 3.17 -9.71 -20.18
CA PRO A 60 1.75 -10.02 -20.21
C PRO A 60 1.41 -11.23 -19.36
N LEU A 61 0.21 -11.22 -18.76
CA LEU A 61 -0.20 -12.27 -17.82
C LEU A 61 -0.26 -13.65 -18.50
N GLU A 62 -0.66 -13.71 -19.77
CA GLU A 62 -0.74 -14.93 -20.56
C GLU A 62 0.65 -15.56 -20.76
N LEU A 63 1.64 -14.77 -21.19
CA LEU A 63 3.02 -15.24 -21.32
C LEU A 63 3.59 -15.69 -19.97
N ALA A 64 3.35 -14.94 -18.89
CA ALA A 64 3.79 -15.32 -17.55
C ALA A 64 3.17 -16.65 -17.08
N ARG A 65 1.92 -16.93 -17.46
CA ARG A 65 1.27 -18.23 -17.20
C ARG A 65 1.88 -19.34 -18.05
N ALA A 66 2.08 -19.13 -19.35
CA ALA A 66 2.69 -20.14 -20.23
C ALA A 66 4.09 -20.53 -19.75
N VAL A 67 4.96 -19.54 -19.49
CA VAL A 67 6.31 -19.74 -18.95
C VAL A 67 6.30 -20.48 -17.63
N ARG A 68 5.40 -20.11 -16.72
CA ARG A 68 5.23 -20.79 -15.43
C ARG A 68 4.89 -22.27 -15.62
N ASP A 69 3.98 -22.57 -16.55
CA ASP A 69 3.48 -23.90 -16.80
C ASP A 69 4.58 -24.78 -17.43
N GLU A 70 5.31 -24.28 -18.42
CA GLU A 70 6.48 -24.97 -19.00
C GLU A 70 7.61 -25.16 -18.00
N MET A 71 7.88 -24.16 -17.16
CA MET A 71 8.90 -24.26 -16.11
C MET A 71 8.62 -25.41 -15.14
N LEU A 72 7.37 -25.55 -14.69
CA LEU A 72 7.00 -26.66 -13.80
C LEU A 72 7.07 -28.01 -14.53
N ALA A 73 6.59 -28.07 -15.79
CA ALA A 73 6.60 -29.29 -16.59
C ALA A 73 8.03 -29.78 -16.85
N ALA A 74 8.96 -28.89 -17.21
CA ALA A 74 10.36 -29.21 -17.44
C ALA A 74 11.12 -29.68 -16.18
N MET A 75 10.57 -29.49 -14.98
CA MET A 75 11.11 -30.07 -13.74
C MET A 75 10.46 -31.42 -13.38
N GLY A 76 9.50 -31.88 -14.19
CA GLY A 76 8.67 -33.05 -13.91
C GLY A 76 7.72 -32.83 -12.74
N VAL A 77 7.29 -31.58 -12.53
CA VAL A 77 6.47 -31.23 -11.38
C VAL A 77 5.01 -31.12 -11.78
N GLU A 78 4.23 -32.11 -11.34
CA GLU A 78 2.80 -32.18 -11.62
C GLU A 78 2.00 -31.18 -10.78
N ARG A 79 0.99 -30.58 -11.42
CA ARG A 79 -0.03 -29.84 -10.69
C ARG A 79 -1.01 -30.82 -10.05
N VAL A 80 -0.73 -31.21 -8.82
CA VAL A 80 -1.75 -31.75 -7.91
C VAL A 80 -2.91 -30.74 -7.76
N ILE A 81 -4.01 -30.92 -8.48
CA ILE A 81 -5.22 -30.08 -8.35
C ILE A 81 -5.84 -30.37 -6.96
N GLY A 82 -5.26 -29.78 -5.93
CA GLY A 82 -5.76 -29.83 -4.56
C GLY A 82 -6.94 -28.87 -4.40
N GLY A 83 -7.95 -29.30 -3.65
CA GLY A 83 -9.25 -28.64 -3.54
C GLY A 83 -9.23 -27.11 -3.33
N ARG A 84 -10.32 -26.48 -3.77
CA ARG A 84 -10.63 -25.04 -4.02
C ARG A 84 -10.01 -23.91 -3.17
N ARG A 85 -9.22 -24.15 -2.11
CA ARG A 85 -8.84 -23.09 -1.14
C ARG A 85 -7.39 -23.03 -0.68
N LYS A 86 -6.53 -24.03 -0.90
CA LYS A 86 -5.11 -23.91 -0.54
C LYS A 86 -4.32 -23.62 -1.81
N LYS A 87 -3.62 -22.48 -1.85
CA LYS A 87 -2.60 -22.22 -2.88
C LYS A 87 -1.70 -23.45 -2.90
N GLN A 88 -1.72 -24.16 -4.02
CA GLN A 88 -1.01 -25.42 -4.15
C GLN A 88 0.47 -25.15 -3.95
N ARG A 89 1.03 -25.68 -2.86
CA ARG A 89 2.48 -25.70 -2.70
C ARG A 89 3.00 -26.78 -3.62
N VAL A 90 3.93 -26.38 -4.45
CA VAL A 90 4.58 -27.26 -5.40
C VAL A 90 5.87 -27.75 -4.73
N THR A 91 6.06 -29.06 -4.64
CA THR A 91 7.33 -29.61 -4.14
C THR A 91 8.38 -29.49 -5.24
N LEU A 92 9.41 -28.69 -5.00
CA LEU A 92 10.47 -28.44 -5.97
C LEU A 92 11.59 -29.48 -5.81
N PRO A 93 12.18 -29.96 -6.92
CA PRO A 93 13.23 -30.97 -6.85
C PRO A 93 14.50 -30.44 -6.19
N GLN A 94 15.25 -31.32 -5.53
CA GLN A 94 16.58 -31.04 -5.02
C GLN A 94 17.56 -30.81 -6.19
N PRO A 95 18.54 -29.89 -6.08
CA PRO A 95 19.65 -29.81 -7.02
C PRO A 95 20.37 -31.16 -7.10
N LEU A 96 20.86 -31.52 -8.28
CA LEU A 96 21.66 -32.73 -8.45
C LEU A 96 23.10 -32.48 -7.95
N ALA A 97 23.71 -33.48 -7.36
CA ALA A 97 25.12 -33.42 -7.00
C ALA A 97 25.99 -33.38 -8.29
N PRO A 98 27.15 -32.71 -8.27
CA PRO A 98 28.06 -32.70 -9.41
C PRO A 98 28.36 -34.11 -9.93
N GLY A 99 28.29 -34.30 -11.25
CA GLY A 99 28.52 -35.61 -11.90
C GLY A 99 27.33 -36.58 -11.87
N THR A 100 26.22 -36.25 -11.20
CA THR A 100 25.01 -37.09 -11.25
C THR A 100 24.39 -37.05 -12.64
N PRO A 101 23.98 -38.19 -13.22
CA PRO A 101 23.31 -38.22 -14.52
C PRO A 101 22.05 -37.33 -14.56
N PRO A 102 21.73 -36.71 -15.71
CA PRO A 102 20.47 -35.97 -15.88
C PRO A 102 19.25 -36.87 -15.64
N ARG A 103 18.16 -36.27 -15.17
CA ARG A 103 16.86 -36.94 -15.05
C ARG A 103 16.13 -36.89 -16.39
N TYR A 104 15.37 -37.94 -16.69
CA TYR A 104 14.50 -38.02 -17.87
C TYR A 104 13.08 -38.32 -17.43
N ALA A 105 12.11 -37.93 -18.25
CA ALA A 105 10.71 -38.30 -18.08
C ALA A 105 10.48 -39.78 -18.40
N LEU A 106 9.24 -40.25 -18.25
CA LEU A 106 8.86 -41.65 -18.51
C LEU A 106 9.08 -42.09 -19.96
N ASP A 107 9.13 -41.14 -20.89
CA ASP A 107 9.44 -41.39 -22.31
C ASP A 107 10.92 -41.72 -22.58
N GLY A 108 11.79 -41.55 -21.57
CA GLY A 108 13.24 -41.76 -21.68
C GLY A 108 13.98 -40.72 -22.55
N SER A 109 13.27 -39.76 -23.15
CA SER A 109 13.84 -38.81 -24.11
C SER A 109 13.75 -37.36 -23.63
N THR A 110 12.70 -36.99 -22.89
CA THR A 110 12.51 -35.64 -22.38
C THR A 110 13.37 -35.42 -21.13
N ARG A 111 14.39 -34.57 -21.24
CA ARG A 111 15.25 -34.17 -20.10
C ARG A 111 14.43 -33.36 -19.09
N LEU A 112 14.50 -33.78 -17.82
CA LEU A 112 13.98 -33.04 -16.68
C LEU A 112 15.10 -32.27 -15.99
N TYR A 113 14.81 -31.04 -15.59
CA TYR A 113 15.77 -30.15 -14.96
C TYR A 113 15.63 -30.15 -13.43
N ASN A 114 16.78 -30.11 -12.76
CA ASN A 114 16.91 -29.91 -11.32
C ASN A 114 17.75 -28.64 -11.11
N PRO A 115 17.10 -27.47 -11.04
CA PRO A 115 17.83 -26.21 -10.92
C PRO A 115 18.71 -26.15 -9.68
N ASP A 116 19.84 -25.45 -9.80
CA ASP A 116 20.63 -25.06 -8.65
C ASP A 116 20.00 -23.82 -7.99
N TRP A 117 19.25 -24.05 -6.92
CA TRP A 117 18.57 -22.99 -6.17
C TRP A 117 19.53 -22.07 -5.40
N ASN A 118 20.82 -22.37 -5.35
CA ASN A 118 21.86 -21.54 -4.71
C ASN A 118 22.76 -20.82 -5.72
N GLY A 119 22.85 -21.29 -6.97
CA GLY A 119 23.57 -20.64 -8.07
C GLY A 119 22.88 -19.41 -8.68
N HIS A 120 23.56 -18.68 -9.55
CA HIS A 120 22.94 -17.58 -10.30
C HIS A 120 21.96 -18.12 -11.36
N VAL A 121 20.99 -17.30 -11.80
CA VAL A 121 20.01 -17.75 -12.80
C VAL A 121 20.63 -17.94 -14.19
N ASP A 122 21.71 -17.20 -14.46
CA ASP A 122 22.41 -17.16 -15.75
C ASP A 122 23.62 -18.10 -15.82
N ASP A 123 23.76 -19.03 -14.86
CA ASP A 123 24.93 -19.90 -14.76
C ASP A 123 24.54 -21.39 -14.86
N GLY A 124 25.40 -22.18 -15.51
CA GLY A 124 25.35 -23.65 -15.53
C GLY A 124 23.96 -24.22 -15.88
N VAL A 125 23.48 -25.16 -15.05
CA VAL A 125 22.19 -25.84 -15.26
C VAL A 125 20.99 -24.88 -15.25
N ASN A 126 21.09 -23.73 -14.57
CA ASN A 126 20.01 -22.75 -14.54
C ASN A 126 19.88 -22.03 -15.88
N LEU A 127 21.00 -21.65 -16.50
CA LEU A 127 20.99 -21.05 -17.83
C LEU A 127 20.41 -22.02 -18.86
N GLU A 128 20.88 -23.28 -18.87
CA GLU A 128 20.35 -24.33 -19.75
C GLU A 128 18.84 -24.51 -19.58
N TYR A 129 18.37 -24.52 -18.33
CA TYR A 129 16.96 -24.60 -18.01
C TYR A 129 16.18 -23.42 -18.58
N ILE A 130 16.60 -22.17 -18.34
CA ILE A 130 15.92 -20.97 -18.85
C ILE A 130 15.87 -20.96 -20.40
N MET A 131 16.98 -21.29 -21.06
CA MET A 131 17.05 -21.34 -22.53
C MET A 131 16.14 -22.43 -23.10
N THR A 132 16.00 -23.56 -22.40
CA THR A 132 15.04 -24.60 -22.78
C THR A 132 13.60 -24.11 -22.70
N ILE A 133 13.24 -23.38 -21.64
CA ILE A 133 11.90 -22.80 -21.49
C ILE A 133 11.60 -21.78 -22.59
N GLN A 134 12.58 -20.95 -22.93
CA GLN A 134 12.46 -20.02 -24.03
C GLN A 134 12.13 -20.75 -25.34
N ARG A 135 12.88 -21.80 -25.66
CA ARG A 135 12.65 -22.62 -26.86
C ARG A 135 11.26 -23.25 -26.86
N LEU A 136 10.85 -23.87 -25.75
CA LEU A 136 9.52 -24.49 -25.61
C LEU A 136 8.38 -23.49 -25.82
N ILE A 137 8.54 -22.25 -25.33
CA ILE A 137 7.55 -21.19 -25.53
C ILE A 137 7.54 -20.70 -26.99
N GLN A 138 8.67 -20.69 -27.68
CA GLN A 138 8.72 -20.33 -29.10
C GLN A 138 8.04 -21.37 -29.98
N GLU A 139 8.34 -22.65 -29.74
CA GLU A 139 7.81 -23.76 -30.52
C GLU A 139 6.32 -23.99 -30.24
N ASN A 140 5.92 -23.96 -28.96
CA ASN A 140 4.58 -24.41 -28.55
C ASN A 140 3.69 -23.27 -28.05
N GLY A 141 4.21 -22.06 -27.85
CA GLY A 141 3.48 -20.94 -27.24
C GLY A 141 2.18 -20.58 -27.93
N VAL A 142 2.20 -20.54 -29.27
CA VAL A 142 1.03 -20.19 -30.08
C VAL A 142 -0.01 -21.30 -30.03
N VAL A 143 0.39 -22.55 -30.29
CA VAL A 143 -0.54 -23.69 -30.41
C VAL A 143 -1.07 -24.15 -29.05
N LYS A 144 -0.20 -24.30 -28.05
CA LYS A 144 -0.55 -24.85 -26.73
C LYS A 144 -1.23 -23.84 -25.81
N TYR A 145 -0.81 -22.58 -25.89
CA TYR A 145 -1.25 -21.53 -24.94
C TYR A 145 -2.04 -20.40 -25.60
N GLY A 146 -2.23 -20.41 -26.92
CA GLY A 146 -2.95 -19.35 -27.63
C GLY A 146 -2.25 -17.99 -27.59
N LEU A 147 -0.92 -17.96 -27.43
CA LEU A 147 -0.17 -16.71 -27.39
C LEU A 147 -0.13 -16.06 -28.78
N PRO A 148 -0.18 -14.72 -28.89
CA PRO A 148 0.17 -14.03 -30.13
C PRO A 148 1.58 -14.42 -30.59
N GLN A 149 1.77 -14.62 -31.89
CA GLN A 149 3.05 -15.06 -32.44
C GLN A 149 4.20 -14.12 -32.06
N GLU A 150 3.97 -12.81 -32.13
CA GLU A 150 4.93 -11.77 -31.72
C GLU A 150 5.37 -11.93 -30.25
N LEU A 151 4.45 -12.32 -29.37
CA LEU A 151 4.72 -12.47 -27.95
C LEU A 151 5.52 -13.74 -27.65
N ALA A 152 5.20 -14.85 -28.33
CA ALA A 152 5.93 -16.11 -28.22
C ALA A 152 7.37 -15.99 -28.75
N HIS A 153 7.59 -15.21 -29.82
CA HIS A 153 8.91 -15.01 -30.44
C HIS A 153 9.74 -13.90 -29.79
N ASN A 154 9.18 -13.15 -28.82
CA ASN A 154 9.91 -12.10 -28.12
C ASN A 154 10.89 -12.69 -27.07
N HIS A 155 12.09 -13.04 -27.52
CA HIS A 155 13.15 -13.68 -26.72
C HIS A 155 13.37 -13.00 -25.35
N ASP A 156 13.58 -11.68 -25.35
CA ASP A 156 13.89 -10.93 -24.13
C ASP A 156 12.76 -10.97 -23.11
N LEU A 157 11.51 -10.89 -23.59
CA LEU A 157 10.35 -10.88 -22.72
C LEU A 157 10.09 -12.27 -22.11
N VAL A 158 10.32 -13.33 -22.88
CA VAL A 158 10.22 -14.72 -22.42
C VAL A 158 11.29 -15.01 -21.36
N ILE A 159 12.56 -14.66 -21.63
CA ILE A 159 13.66 -14.81 -20.67
C ILE A 159 13.37 -14.02 -19.40
N LYS A 160 12.93 -12.76 -19.52
CA LYS A 160 12.56 -11.93 -18.37
C LYS A 160 11.42 -12.55 -17.55
N ALA A 161 10.42 -13.13 -18.19
CA ALA A 161 9.33 -13.85 -17.53
C ALA A 161 9.88 -15.07 -16.77
N ALA A 162 10.75 -15.85 -17.43
CA ALA A 162 11.37 -17.04 -16.86
C ALA A 162 12.26 -16.71 -15.65
N HIS A 163 13.12 -15.68 -15.75
CA HIS A 163 13.94 -15.20 -14.62
C HIS A 163 13.07 -14.75 -13.44
N THR A 164 11.97 -14.05 -13.73
CA THR A 164 11.04 -13.59 -12.69
C THR A 164 10.38 -14.76 -11.97
N TYR A 165 9.95 -15.78 -12.71
CA TYR A 165 9.34 -16.97 -12.12
C TYR A 165 10.37 -17.85 -11.42
N PHE A 166 11.58 -18.01 -11.96
CA PHE A 166 12.71 -18.70 -11.33
C PHE A 166 13.00 -18.14 -9.93
N ARG A 167 13.09 -16.81 -9.79
CA ARG A 167 13.29 -16.16 -8.48
C ARG A 167 12.15 -16.46 -7.51
N THR A 168 10.93 -16.68 -8.02
CA THR A 168 9.78 -17.06 -7.19
C THR A 168 9.90 -18.50 -6.71
N LEU A 169 10.22 -19.43 -7.61
CA LEU A 169 10.48 -20.84 -7.29
C LEU A 169 11.63 -20.99 -6.30
N ARG A 170 12.73 -20.29 -6.53
CA ARG A 170 13.90 -20.26 -5.64
C ARG A 170 13.55 -19.83 -4.22
N ARG A 171 12.77 -18.76 -4.06
CA ARG A 171 12.29 -18.30 -2.73
C ARG A 171 11.39 -19.34 -2.06
N GLN A 172 10.56 -20.03 -2.84
CA GLN A 172 9.71 -21.10 -2.33
C GLN A 172 10.57 -22.28 -1.86
N TYR A 173 11.50 -22.76 -2.69
CA TYR A 173 12.43 -23.83 -2.33
C TYR A 173 13.19 -23.48 -1.05
N GLN A 174 13.74 -22.26 -0.95
CA GLN A 174 14.42 -21.79 0.26
C GLN A 174 13.48 -21.77 1.48
N ALA A 175 12.23 -21.32 1.34
CA ALA A 175 11.27 -21.33 2.44
C ALA A 175 10.85 -22.74 2.87
N ASP A 176 10.92 -23.72 1.98
CA ASP A 176 10.59 -25.11 2.30
C ASP A 176 11.77 -25.81 2.99
N HIS A 177 13.02 -25.48 2.65
CA HIS A 177 14.24 -26.16 3.15
C HIS A 177 15.02 -25.38 4.23
N ASN A 178 14.73 -24.11 4.46
CA ASN A 178 15.40 -23.27 5.45
C ASN A 178 14.36 -22.61 6.37
N GLU A 179 14.45 -22.88 7.68
CA GLU A 179 13.49 -22.40 8.67
C GLU A 179 13.47 -20.87 8.81
N ALA A 180 14.64 -20.21 8.76
CA ALA A 180 14.72 -18.76 8.81
C ALA A 180 14.08 -18.13 7.56
N ALA A 181 14.31 -18.72 6.37
CA ALA A 181 13.66 -18.30 5.14
C ALA A 181 12.14 -18.52 5.20
N ARG A 182 11.69 -19.62 5.80
CA ARG A 182 10.27 -19.92 6.05
C ARG A 182 9.61 -18.87 6.93
N ALA A 183 10.24 -18.53 8.06
CA ALA A 183 9.76 -17.53 8.99
C ALA A 183 9.67 -16.16 8.31
N LYS A 184 10.72 -15.75 7.58
CA LYS A 184 10.73 -14.50 6.80
C LYS A 184 9.64 -14.47 5.73
N HIS A 185 9.43 -15.58 5.02
CA HIS A 185 8.38 -15.68 4.01
C HIS A 185 6.98 -15.59 4.64
N LYS A 186 6.73 -16.27 5.77
CA LYS A 186 5.48 -16.19 6.53
C LYS A 186 5.21 -14.76 7.01
N ALA A 187 6.21 -14.10 7.59
CA ALA A 187 6.11 -12.70 8.04
C ALA A 187 5.81 -11.75 6.87
N LYS A 188 6.45 -11.96 5.73
CA LYS A 188 6.15 -11.19 4.50
C LYS A 188 4.71 -11.43 4.04
N LEU A 189 4.25 -12.68 3.96
CA LEU A 189 2.88 -12.99 3.54
C LEU A 189 1.82 -12.34 4.44
N GLU A 190 2.02 -12.35 5.75
CA GLU A 190 1.12 -11.66 6.68
C GLU A 190 1.19 -10.14 6.46
N THR A 191 2.38 -9.57 6.31
CA THR A 191 2.54 -8.13 5.99
C THR A 191 1.81 -7.75 4.69
N ASP A 192 2.00 -8.51 3.63
CA ASP A 192 1.37 -8.30 2.32
C ASP A 192 -0.15 -8.45 2.42
N LYS A 193 -0.64 -9.43 3.17
CA LYS A 193 -2.07 -9.64 3.44
C LYS A 193 -2.69 -8.45 4.15
N HIS A 194 -2.07 -7.93 5.21
CA HIS A 194 -2.56 -6.72 5.88
C HIS A 194 -2.50 -5.49 4.96
N ASN A 195 -1.46 -5.40 4.12
CA ASN A 195 -1.33 -4.30 3.16
C ASN A 195 -2.46 -4.33 2.11
N VAL A 196 -2.75 -5.50 1.55
CA VAL A 196 -3.84 -5.70 0.60
C VAL A 196 -5.18 -5.37 1.23
N ARG A 197 -5.45 -5.80 2.47
CA ARG A 197 -6.69 -5.47 3.20
C ARG A 197 -6.87 -3.97 3.38
N ARG A 198 -5.82 -3.25 3.82
CA ARG A 198 -5.85 -1.78 3.92
C ARG A 198 -6.09 -1.10 2.58
N HIS A 199 -5.45 -1.59 1.50
CA HIS A 199 -5.67 -1.07 0.16
C HIS A 199 -7.11 -1.27 -0.31
N ARG A 200 -7.70 -2.45 -0.09
CA ARG A 200 -9.10 -2.72 -0.38
C ARG A 200 -10.02 -1.79 0.40
N LYS A 201 -9.75 -1.59 1.69
CA LYS A 201 -10.51 -0.65 2.53
C LYS A 201 -10.43 0.79 1.98
N ALA A 202 -9.23 1.29 1.68
CA ALA A 202 -9.09 2.62 1.07
C ALA A 202 -9.80 2.70 -0.29
N SER A 203 -9.72 1.66 -1.12
CA SER A 203 -10.43 1.60 -2.39
C SER A 203 -11.95 1.65 -2.21
N PHE A 204 -12.48 0.92 -1.24
CA PHE A 204 -13.89 0.94 -0.88
C PHE A 204 -14.32 2.33 -0.41
N LEU A 205 -13.57 2.98 0.49
CA LEU A 205 -13.90 4.35 0.91
C LEU A 205 -13.91 5.34 -0.26
N ARG A 206 -13.05 5.16 -1.27
CA ARG A 206 -13.04 6.01 -2.47
C ARG A 206 -14.29 5.88 -3.33
N THR A 207 -14.96 4.71 -3.34
CA THR A 207 -16.24 4.58 -4.05
C THR A 207 -17.34 5.43 -3.41
N GLY A 208 -17.23 5.69 -2.10
CA GLY A 208 -18.12 6.58 -1.36
C GLY A 208 -17.86 8.08 -1.58
N ILE A 209 -16.74 8.49 -2.18
CA ILE A 209 -16.41 9.91 -2.34
C ILE A 209 -17.39 10.61 -3.30
N LYS A 210 -17.67 10.03 -4.47
CA LYS A 210 -18.57 10.66 -5.46
C LYS A 210 -19.98 10.94 -4.89
N PRO A 211 -20.71 9.96 -4.31
CA PRO A 211 -22.00 10.25 -3.68
C PRO A 211 -21.91 11.17 -2.46
N PHE A 212 -20.83 11.09 -1.68
CA PHE A 212 -20.60 12.00 -0.56
C PHE A 212 -20.49 13.45 -1.05
N ARG A 213 -19.72 13.72 -2.12
CA ARG A 213 -19.63 15.04 -2.74
C ARG A 213 -20.96 15.56 -3.27
N ARG A 214 -21.78 14.70 -3.88
CA ARG A 214 -23.11 15.09 -4.36
C ARG A 214 -24.03 15.61 -3.25
N VAL A 215 -23.88 15.06 -2.05
CA VAL A 215 -24.71 15.42 -0.89
C VAL A 215 -24.18 16.66 -0.18
N PHE A 216 -22.88 16.72 0.09
CA PHE A 216 -22.30 17.81 0.88
C PHE A 216 -21.75 18.96 0.01
N GLY A 217 -21.71 18.78 -1.31
CA GLY A 217 -21.16 19.72 -2.27
C GLY A 217 -19.65 19.57 -2.46
N HIS A 218 -19.18 19.84 -3.69
CA HIS A 218 -17.75 19.79 -4.00
C HIS A 218 -16.92 20.77 -3.16
N ALA A 219 -17.43 21.98 -2.92
CA ALA A 219 -16.72 23.04 -2.20
C ALA A 219 -16.48 22.70 -0.73
N ALA A 220 -17.42 22.05 -0.03
CA ALA A 220 -17.29 21.66 1.38
C ALA A 220 -16.52 20.34 1.59
N THR A 221 -16.20 19.63 0.51
CA THR A 221 -15.55 18.31 0.55
C THR A 221 -14.17 18.32 -0.08
N GLN A 222 -13.57 19.50 -0.22
CA GLN A 222 -12.25 19.66 -0.81
C GLN A 222 -11.19 19.01 0.10
N GLY A 223 -10.27 18.27 -0.52
CA GLY A 223 -9.23 17.50 0.19
C GLY A 223 -9.62 16.06 0.56
N VAL A 224 -10.89 15.64 0.43
CA VAL A 224 -11.33 14.28 0.86
C VAL A 224 -10.55 13.13 0.21
N GLU A 225 -10.20 13.24 -1.07
CA GLU A 225 -9.43 12.20 -1.81
C GLU A 225 -8.02 12.02 -1.24
N ASP A 226 -7.45 13.11 -0.74
CA ASP A 226 -6.12 13.17 -0.14
C ASP A 226 -6.12 12.69 1.31
N LEU A 227 -7.29 12.43 1.88
CA LEU A 227 -7.42 11.80 3.19
C LEU A 227 -7.61 10.29 3.10
N VAL A 228 -8.01 9.74 1.94
CA VAL A 228 -8.28 8.29 1.79
C VAL A 228 -7.04 7.54 1.30
N HIS A 229 -6.08 7.34 2.21
CA HIS A 229 -4.84 6.61 1.94
C HIS A 229 -4.74 5.29 2.68
N SER A 230 -4.20 4.26 2.00
CA SER A 230 -4.04 2.91 2.57
C SER A 230 -3.21 2.85 3.87
N PRO A 231 -2.18 3.69 4.08
CA PRO A 231 -1.42 3.61 5.32
C PRO A 231 -2.15 4.20 6.54
N TRP A 232 -3.19 5.02 6.32
CA TRP A 232 -4.02 5.63 7.37
C TRP A 232 -5.24 4.76 7.72
N GLN A 233 -5.40 3.63 7.02
CA GLN A 233 -6.46 2.68 7.29
C GLN A 233 -6.11 1.74 8.45
N SER A 234 -7.12 1.44 9.27
CA SER A 234 -7.05 0.42 10.31
C SER A 234 -6.66 -0.93 9.70
N SER A 235 -5.90 -1.73 10.45
CA SER A 235 -5.55 -3.07 9.99
C SER A 235 -6.68 -4.04 10.30
N GLU A 236 -7.02 -4.87 9.33
CA GLU A 236 -7.92 -6.01 9.51
C GLU A 236 -7.05 -7.25 9.80
N ASP A 237 -7.26 -7.87 10.96
CA ASP A 237 -6.42 -8.97 11.46
C ASP A 237 -7.21 -10.27 11.64
N SER A 238 -6.51 -11.40 11.47
CA SER A 238 -7.04 -12.73 11.75
C SER A 238 -6.33 -13.41 12.91
N SER A 239 -5.26 -12.80 13.44
CA SER A 239 -4.50 -13.26 14.59
C SER A 239 -5.00 -12.61 15.87
N ASP A 240 -4.69 -13.22 17.01
CA ASP A 240 -5.01 -12.69 18.34
C ASP A 240 -4.13 -11.49 18.71
N GLY A 241 -3.01 -11.28 18.00
CA GLY A 241 -2.10 -10.18 18.26
C GLY A 241 -1.40 -10.33 19.61
N VAL A 242 -1.52 -9.32 20.46
CA VAL A 242 -1.00 -9.28 21.83
C VAL A 242 -2.12 -9.56 22.85
N ALA A 243 -3.38 -9.49 22.42
CA ALA A 243 -4.52 -9.68 23.30
C ALA A 243 -4.69 -11.14 23.74
N ASP A 244 -5.34 -11.31 24.89
CA ASP A 244 -5.78 -12.61 25.36
C ASP A 244 -6.77 -13.24 24.36
N PRO A 245 -6.58 -14.52 23.94
CA PRO A 245 -7.48 -15.18 23.02
C PRO A 245 -8.94 -15.23 23.51
N ASN A 246 -9.18 -15.36 24.82
CA ASN A 246 -10.54 -15.41 25.36
C ASN A 246 -11.21 -14.03 25.31
N GLU A 247 -10.47 -12.96 25.62
CA GLU A 247 -10.96 -11.59 25.46
C GLU A 247 -11.36 -11.30 24.01
N ARG A 248 -10.50 -11.65 23.05
CA ARG A 248 -10.79 -11.47 21.63
C ARG A 248 -12.02 -12.25 21.19
N ASP A 249 -12.15 -13.50 21.63
CA ASP A 249 -13.31 -14.33 21.31
C ASP A 249 -14.60 -13.77 21.94
N ARG A 250 -14.54 -13.29 23.20
CA ARG A 250 -15.64 -12.61 23.86
C ARG A 250 -16.12 -11.41 23.06
N MET A 251 -15.21 -10.52 22.64
CA MET A 251 -15.56 -9.33 21.84
C MET A 251 -16.14 -9.70 20.48
N ARG A 252 -15.63 -10.76 19.84
CA ARG A 252 -16.19 -11.30 18.59
C ARG A 252 -17.62 -11.81 18.77
N ARG A 253 -17.91 -12.53 19.86
CA ARG A 253 -19.26 -13.03 20.17
C ARG A 253 -20.22 -11.90 20.51
N MET A 254 -19.79 -10.92 21.32
CA MET A 254 -20.56 -9.70 21.60
C MET A 254 -20.87 -8.92 20.31
N ALA A 255 -19.99 -9.03 19.31
CA ALA A 255 -20.20 -8.43 18.01
C ALA A 255 -21.16 -9.18 17.09
N ASN A 256 -21.67 -10.35 17.51
CA ASN A 256 -22.37 -11.30 16.65
C ASN A 256 -21.61 -11.61 15.35
N ALA A 257 -20.28 -11.62 15.41
CA ALA A 257 -19.43 -11.81 14.24
C ALA A 257 -19.05 -13.30 14.11
N GLY A 258 -19.05 -13.84 12.88
CA GLY A 258 -18.78 -15.25 12.65
C GLY A 258 -17.37 -15.70 13.03
N PHE A 259 -17.12 -17.02 13.05
CA PHE A 259 -15.83 -17.56 13.52
C PHE A 259 -14.61 -17.04 12.74
N LYS A 260 -14.83 -16.68 11.47
CA LYS A 260 -13.79 -16.17 10.55
C LYS A 260 -13.74 -14.65 10.49
N ALA A 261 -14.44 -13.95 11.40
CA ALA A 261 -14.47 -12.50 11.43
C ALA A 261 -13.07 -11.91 11.59
N LEU A 262 -12.85 -10.78 10.92
CA LEU A 262 -11.60 -10.03 11.00
C LEU A 262 -11.71 -8.99 12.10
N GLU A 263 -10.67 -8.92 12.92
CA GLU A 263 -10.53 -7.91 13.94
C GLU A 263 -10.14 -6.57 13.31
N LEU A 264 -10.88 -5.51 13.64
CA LEU A 264 -10.58 -4.13 13.29
C LEU A 264 -9.82 -3.49 14.44
N ARG A 265 -8.52 -3.31 14.26
CA ARG A 265 -7.64 -2.67 15.24
C ARG A 265 -7.77 -1.15 15.16
N THR A 266 -8.19 -0.54 16.27
CA THR A 266 -8.31 0.91 16.42
C THR A 266 -6.95 1.58 16.23
N LEU A 267 -6.95 2.75 15.59
CA LEU A 267 -5.77 3.61 15.45
C LEU A 267 -5.89 4.74 16.47
N ARG A 268 -5.17 4.67 17.59
CA ARG A 268 -5.32 5.64 18.69
C ARG A 268 -4.85 7.03 18.33
N TRP A 269 -3.82 7.13 17.48
CA TRP A 269 -3.37 8.42 16.95
C TRP A 269 -4.38 9.13 16.06
N ARG A 270 -5.39 8.42 15.52
CA ARG A 270 -6.28 9.00 14.51
C ARG A 270 -7.38 9.82 15.19
N GLY A 271 -7.50 11.09 14.83
CA GLY A 271 -8.53 11.99 15.35
C GLY A 271 -9.96 11.49 15.11
N ARG A 272 -10.87 11.92 15.98
CA ARG A 272 -12.31 11.59 15.92
C ARG A 272 -12.94 12.02 14.60
N GLN A 273 -12.64 13.23 14.13
CA GLN A 273 -13.20 13.77 12.88
C GLN A 273 -12.82 12.94 11.65
N LEU A 274 -11.55 12.55 11.51
CA LEU A 274 -11.12 11.66 10.43
C LEU A 274 -11.76 10.26 10.55
N SER A 275 -11.94 9.76 11.76
CA SER A 275 -12.66 8.49 11.99
C SER A 275 -14.13 8.60 11.58
N ALA A 276 -14.81 9.69 11.90
CA ALA A 276 -16.19 9.98 11.49
C ALA A 276 -16.28 10.06 9.96
N LEU A 277 -15.40 10.82 9.30
CA LEU A 277 -15.31 10.92 7.85
C LEU A 277 -15.19 9.55 7.18
N TYR A 278 -14.30 8.68 7.68
CA TYR A 278 -14.15 7.34 7.11
C TYR A 278 -15.38 6.45 7.31
N LEU A 279 -16.10 6.58 8.43
CA LEU A 279 -17.35 5.86 8.63
C LEU A 279 -18.43 6.38 7.67
N THR A 280 -18.58 7.69 7.54
CA THR A 280 -19.52 8.32 6.61
C THR A 280 -19.22 7.91 5.17
N LEU A 281 -17.96 7.96 4.73
CA LEU A 281 -17.58 7.47 3.40
C LEU A 281 -17.90 5.98 3.21
N ALA A 282 -17.75 5.16 4.24
CA ALA A 282 -18.12 3.74 4.19
C ALA A 282 -19.64 3.54 4.06
N VAL A 283 -20.47 4.40 4.70
CA VAL A 283 -21.93 4.41 4.52
C VAL A 283 -22.29 4.65 3.07
N PHE A 284 -21.76 5.72 2.47
CA PHE A 284 -22.05 6.05 1.07
C PHE A 284 -21.51 4.99 0.09
N ALA A 285 -20.32 4.43 0.35
CA ALA A 285 -19.75 3.36 -0.45
C ALA A 285 -20.63 2.10 -0.43
N ARG A 286 -21.14 1.72 0.74
CA ARG A 286 -22.03 0.58 0.91
C ARG A 286 -23.37 0.81 0.24
N PHE A 287 -24.00 1.96 0.49
CA PHE A 287 -25.28 2.33 -0.10
C PHE A 287 -25.23 2.29 -1.63
N GLN A 288 -24.14 2.79 -2.23
CA GLN A 288 -23.93 2.67 -3.68
C GLN A 288 -23.75 1.23 -4.16
N ALA A 289 -23.04 0.40 -3.40
CA ALA A 289 -22.85 -1.01 -3.77
C ALA A 289 -24.17 -1.79 -3.75
N GLU A 290 -25.05 -1.53 -2.76
CA GLU A 290 -26.39 -2.15 -2.67
C GLU A 290 -27.29 -1.70 -3.83
N ARG A 291 -27.14 -0.45 -4.31
CA ARG A 291 -27.91 0.10 -5.46
C ARG A 291 -27.32 -0.18 -6.83
N ALA A 292 -26.07 -0.61 -6.93
CA ALA A 292 -25.41 -0.89 -8.22
C ALA A 292 -26.09 -2.02 -9.01
N GLY A 293 -26.96 -2.83 -8.38
CA GLY A 293 -27.81 -3.80 -9.06
C GLY A 293 -29.14 -3.25 -9.58
N GLU A 294 -29.51 -2.02 -9.22
CA GLU A 294 -30.83 -1.43 -9.50
C GLU A 294 -30.80 -0.29 -10.52
N LEU A 295 -29.65 0.36 -10.71
CA LEU A 295 -29.51 1.54 -11.56
C LEU A 295 -28.64 1.24 -12.77
N ASP A 296 -29.12 1.62 -13.97
CA ASP A 296 -28.29 1.66 -15.17
C ASP A 296 -27.10 2.61 -14.95
N SER A 297 -25.90 2.18 -15.35
CA SER A 297 -24.61 2.79 -15.01
C SER A 297 -24.40 4.22 -15.50
N ASP A 298 -25.34 4.77 -16.27
CA ASP A 298 -25.16 6.00 -17.04
C ASP A 298 -25.80 7.24 -16.40
N ASP A 299 -26.61 7.08 -15.35
CA ASP A 299 -27.18 8.22 -14.57
C ASP A 299 -26.16 8.87 -13.61
N ILE A 300 -24.87 8.59 -13.78
CA ILE A 300 -23.81 9.09 -12.91
C ILE A 300 -23.29 10.46 -13.38
N VAL A 301 -24.22 11.38 -13.71
CA VAL A 301 -23.91 12.79 -14.07
C VAL A 301 -23.28 13.52 -12.87
N SER A 302 -22.23 14.28 -13.11
CA SER A 302 -21.33 14.88 -12.11
C SER A 302 -21.92 16.08 -11.35
N GLU A 303 -23.21 16.32 -11.43
CA GLU A 303 -23.81 17.56 -10.94
C GLU A 303 -24.09 17.50 -9.44
N ASP A 304 -23.84 18.63 -8.77
CA ASP A 304 -24.26 18.86 -7.40
C ASP A 304 -25.79 18.78 -7.35
N LEU A 305 -26.32 17.95 -6.44
CA LEU A 305 -27.76 17.82 -6.27
C LEU A 305 -28.35 19.15 -5.78
N THR A 306 -29.58 19.47 -6.20
CA THR A 306 -30.37 20.54 -5.58
C THR A 306 -30.65 20.23 -4.11
N GLU A 307 -31.00 21.24 -3.30
CA GLU A 307 -31.25 21.03 -1.87
C GLU A 307 -32.35 19.98 -1.60
N ALA A 308 -33.44 20.00 -2.39
CA ALA A 308 -34.51 19.02 -2.31
C ALA A 308 -34.03 17.60 -2.65
N GLU A 309 -33.22 17.44 -3.70
CA GLU A 309 -32.64 16.15 -4.09
C GLU A 309 -31.63 15.64 -3.06
N ARG A 310 -30.81 16.52 -2.46
CA ARG A 310 -29.90 16.19 -1.35
C ARG A 310 -30.68 15.66 -0.16
N ALA A 311 -31.74 16.35 0.25
CA ALA A 311 -32.59 15.94 1.36
C ALA A 311 -33.24 14.57 1.09
N ALA A 312 -33.76 14.36 -0.12
CA ALA A 312 -34.33 13.08 -0.52
C ALA A 312 -33.28 11.95 -0.57
N TYR A 313 -32.06 12.22 -1.05
CA TYR A 313 -30.97 11.26 -1.07
C TYR A 313 -30.55 10.88 0.36
N LEU A 314 -30.38 11.87 1.24
CA LEU A 314 -30.06 11.64 2.65
C LEU A 314 -31.15 10.86 3.38
N ALA A 315 -32.43 11.11 3.10
CA ALA A 315 -33.52 10.34 3.66
C ALA A 315 -33.42 8.84 3.29
N LYS A 316 -33.09 8.54 2.02
CA LYS A 316 -32.87 7.15 1.56
C LYS A 316 -31.65 6.51 2.25
N VAL A 317 -30.55 7.26 2.39
CA VAL A 317 -29.36 6.78 3.10
C VAL A 317 -29.69 6.47 4.56
N ARG A 318 -30.39 7.36 5.26
CA ARG A 318 -30.83 7.15 6.65
C ARG A 318 -31.70 5.92 6.81
N GLN A 319 -32.66 5.74 5.90
CA GLN A 319 -33.52 4.56 5.90
C GLN A 319 -32.71 3.27 5.76
N ALA A 320 -31.74 3.22 4.82
CA ALA A 320 -30.87 2.07 4.67
C ALA A 320 -30.00 1.81 5.91
N VAL A 321 -29.45 2.88 6.50
CA VAL A 321 -28.59 2.80 7.70
C VAL A 321 -29.32 2.20 8.91
N GLN A 322 -30.63 2.43 9.06
CA GLN A 322 -31.43 1.87 10.15
C GLN A 322 -31.46 0.33 10.14
N GLU A 323 -31.33 -0.28 8.96
CA GLU A 323 -31.29 -1.74 8.81
C GLU A 323 -29.88 -2.33 9.06
N TRP A 324 -28.86 -1.48 9.17
CA TRP A 324 -27.47 -1.90 9.28
C TRP A 324 -27.02 -1.97 10.74
N GLN A 325 -26.42 -3.09 11.13
CA GLN A 325 -25.72 -3.18 12.42
C GLN A 325 -24.39 -2.41 12.41
N SER A 326 -23.68 -2.41 11.28
CA SER A 326 -22.43 -1.68 11.08
C SER A 326 -22.13 -1.54 9.58
N VAL A 327 -21.39 -0.50 9.19
CA VAL A 327 -20.89 -0.32 7.83
C VAL A 327 -19.94 -1.44 7.39
N TYR A 328 -19.38 -2.19 8.33
CA TYR A 328 -18.43 -3.28 8.08
C TYR A 328 -19.09 -4.68 8.04
N MET A 329 -20.42 -4.75 8.16
CA MET A 329 -21.20 -6.00 8.12
C MET A 329 -22.18 -5.93 6.96
N SER A 330 -21.77 -6.42 5.79
CA SER A 330 -22.61 -6.56 4.60
C SER A 330 -22.57 -8.01 4.12
N LYS A 331 -23.67 -8.48 3.52
CA LYS A 331 -23.78 -9.82 2.94
C LYS A 331 -22.76 -10.07 1.81
N ASP A 332 -22.33 -9.00 1.14
CA ASP A 332 -21.38 -9.06 0.02
C ASP A 332 -19.93 -9.15 0.49
N LEU A 333 -19.69 -8.91 1.78
CA LEU A 333 -18.37 -8.97 2.36
C LEU A 333 -17.97 -10.41 2.68
N HIS A 334 -16.79 -10.82 2.23
CA HIS A 334 -16.30 -12.20 2.44
C HIS A 334 -16.08 -12.59 3.91
N TYR A 335 -15.97 -11.61 4.81
CA TYR A 335 -15.76 -11.82 6.24
C TYR A 335 -16.55 -10.80 7.05
N ASP A 336 -17.09 -11.20 8.19
CA ASP A 336 -17.57 -10.23 9.18
C ASP A 336 -16.39 -9.46 9.77
N ARG A 337 -16.68 -8.33 10.41
CA ARG A 337 -15.69 -7.57 11.17
C ARG A 337 -16.20 -7.26 12.57
N PHE A 338 -15.27 -7.20 13.51
CA PHE A 338 -15.54 -6.74 14.87
C PHE A 338 -14.42 -5.83 15.37
N ARG A 339 -14.70 -4.95 16.31
CA ARG A 339 -13.67 -4.12 16.97
C ARG A 339 -12.91 -4.98 17.98
N GLY A 340 -11.59 -4.96 17.89
CA GLY A 340 -10.72 -5.76 18.74
C GLY A 340 -10.50 -5.17 20.13
N PRO A 341 -9.83 -5.93 21.01
CA PRO A 341 -9.41 -5.49 22.34
C PRO A 341 -8.38 -4.36 22.29
N ALA A 342 -8.33 -3.57 23.36
CA ALA A 342 -7.46 -2.40 23.46
C ALA A 342 -5.96 -2.76 23.37
N ALA A 343 -5.58 -3.94 23.86
CA ALA A 343 -4.20 -4.46 23.75
C ALA A 343 -3.70 -4.57 22.30
N ASN A 344 -4.61 -4.68 21.33
CA ASN A 344 -4.28 -4.75 19.91
C ASN A 344 -4.39 -3.40 19.18
N HIS A 345 -4.75 -2.32 19.88
CA HIS A 345 -4.77 -0.99 19.29
C HIS A 345 -3.39 -0.61 18.77
N ARG A 346 -3.37 0.23 17.71
CA ARG A 346 -2.14 0.78 17.19
C ARG A 346 -1.98 2.22 17.65
N ASP A 347 -0.93 2.45 18.41
CA ASP A 347 -0.61 3.79 18.91
C ASP A 347 0.08 4.64 17.87
N LEU A 348 1.03 4.10 17.11
CA LEU A 348 1.81 4.92 16.20
C LEU A 348 1.24 4.93 14.78
N PRO A 349 1.30 6.08 14.08
CA PRO A 349 1.17 6.12 12.64
C PRO A 349 2.20 5.19 12.01
N ARG A 350 1.80 4.47 10.95
CA ARG A 350 2.77 3.63 10.24
C ARG A 350 3.82 4.52 9.55
N GLU A 351 5.00 3.99 9.25
CA GLU A 351 5.97 4.64 8.35
C GLU A 351 5.87 4.06 6.92
N ASP A 352 5.99 4.89 5.88
CA ASP A 352 6.05 4.49 4.47
C ASP A 352 6.71 5.64 3.70
N LYS A 353 7.66 5.28 2.84
CA LYS A 353 8.58 6.18 2.16
C LYS A 353 7.92 7.03 1.09
N LYS A 354 6.70 6.67 0.65
CA LYS A 354 5.95 7.38 -0.41
C LYS A 354 4.70 8.09 0.10
N ARG A 355 4.64 8.38 1.40
CA ARG A 355 3.43 8.93 2.03
C ARG A 355 3.21 10.39 1.66
N ARG A 356 1.93 10.72 1.51
CA ARG A 356 1.46 12.07 1.78
C ARG A 356 1.62 12.37 3.27
N PRO A 357 1.96 13.60 3.66
CA PRO A 357 2.05 13.96 5.06
C PRO A 357 0.73 13.64 5.78
N ILE A 358 0.83 13.13 7.02
CA ILE A 358 -0.32 13.08 7.92
C ILE A 358 -0.48 14.50 8.45
N TYR A 359 -1.64 15.11 8.21
CA TYR A 359 -1.89 16.47 8.67
C TYR A 359 -2.21 16.51 10.16
N LYS A 360 -1.92 17.64 10.79
CA LYS A 360 -2.14 17.86 12.22
C LYS A 360 -3.61 17.64 12.62
N GLU A 361 -4.54 18.01 11.75
CA GLU A 361 -6.00 17.86 11.88
C GLU A 361 -6.46 16.39 11.82
N CYS A 362 -5.61 15.48 11.31
CA CYS A 362 -5.89 14.04 11.28
C CYS A 362 -5.53 13.33 12.59
N ILE A 363 -4.82 13.99 13.50
CA ILE A 363 -4.23 13.39 14.70
C ILE A 363 -5.08 13.71 15.93
N SER A 364 -5.34 12.72 16.79
CA SER A 364 -6.01 12.93 18.08
C SER A 364 -5.12 13.77 18.99
N ARG A 365 -5.63 14.92 19.44
CA ARG A 365 -4.94 15.81 20.38
C ARG A 365 -4.71 15.12 21.72
N ARG A 366 -5.68 14.33 22.19
CA ARG A 366 -5.53 13.54 23.40
C ARG A 366 -4.37 12.56 23.28
N TRP A 367 -4.33 11.78 22.20
CA TRP A 367 -3.23 10.85 21.94
C TRP A 367 -1.87 11.57 21.92
N ALA A 368 -1.81 12.74 21.28
CA ALA A 368 -0.60 13.57 21.24
C ALA A 368 -0.12 14.00 22.63
N LYS A 369 -1.04 14.25 23.58
CA LYS A 369 -0.73 14.64 24.97
C LYS A 369 -0.29 13.47 25.86
N GLU A 370 -0.46 12.21 25.44
CA GLU A 370 -0.18 11.05 26.31
C GLU A 370 1.30 10.89 26.65
N ASN A 371 2.22 11.27 25.75
CA ASN A 371 3.65 11.25 25.99
C ASN A 371 4.41 12.17 25.02
N GLU A 372 5.69 12.44 25.33
CA GLU A 372 6.54 13.35 24.56
C GLU A 372 6.72 12.89 23.10
N THR A 373 6.87 11.59 22.84
CA THR A 373 7.03 11.06 21.48
C THR A 373 5.79 11.34 20.63
N HIS A 374 4.58 11.20 21.19
CA HIS A 374 3.34 11.51 20.48
C HIS A 374 3.20 13.01 20.21
N SER A 375 3.59 13.86 21.16
CA SER A 375 3.61 15.32 20.97
C SER A 375 4.56 15.71 19.84
N GLN A 376 5.78 15.15 19.82
CA GLN A 376 6.75 15.42 18.74
C GLN A 376 6.20 15.02 17.36
N ILE A 377 5.48 13.89 17.26
CA ILE A 377 4.82 13.48 15.99
C ILE A 377 3.73 14.48 15.59
N TYR A 378 2.94 14.95 16.55
CA TYR A 378 1.89 15.94 16.32
C TYR A 378 2.44 17.31 15.91
N ASP A 379 3.52 17.76 16.55
CA ASP A 379 4.15 19.04 16.27
C ASP A 379 4.93 19.04 14.95
N ALA A 380 5.50 17.89 14.57
CA ALA A 380 6.13 17.71 13.27
C ALA A 380 5.14 17.53 12.10
N ALA A 381 3.86 17.26 12.39
CA ALA A 381 2.84 17.12 11.36
C ALA A 381 2.49 18.50 10.76
N PRO A 382 2.53 18.66 9.42
CA PRO A 382 2.13 19.92 8.81
C PRO A 382 0.62 20.12 8.95
N HIS A 383 0.20 21.38 8.92
CA HIS A 383 -1.22 21.72 8.78
C HIS A 383 -1.75 21.29 7.41
N CYS A 384 -3.05 21.02 7.34
CA CYS A 384 -3.77 20.87 6.09
C CYS A 384 -3.57 22.10 5.19
N PRO A 385 -3.50 21.93 3.86
CA PRO A 385 -3.52 23.06 2.93
C PRO A 385 -4.79 23.89 3.09
N ASP A 386 -4.73 25.22 2.91
CA ASP A 386 -5.85 26.15 3.11
C ASP A 386 -7.14 25.79 2.32
N GLY A 387 -6.99 25.06 1.21
CA GLY A 387 -8.13 24.57 0.44
C GLY A 387 -8.83 23.33 1.02
N PHE A 388 -8.41 22.78 2.16
CA PHE A 388 -9.02 21.58 2.75
C PHE A 388 -10.22 21.94 3.62
N THR A 389 -11.35 22.21 2.98
CA THR A 389 -12.62 22.52 3.66
C THR A 389 -13.30 21.31 4.32
N ILE A 390 -12.82 20.09 4.05
CA ILE A 390 -13.42 18.86 4.59
C ILE A 390 -13.42 18.79 6.13
N PHE A 391 -12.52 19.52 6.80
CA PHE A 391 -12.48 19.59 8.26
C PHE A 391 -13.41 20.67 8.85
N ASP A 392 -14.00 21.53 8.02
CA ASP A 392 -15.04 22.46 8.46
C ASP A 392 -16.44 21.85 8.31
N LEU A 393 -16.54 20.70 7.62
CA LEU A 393 -17.79 20.01 7.38
C LEU A 393 -18.28 19.29 8.63
N GLU A 394 -19.46 19.71 9.12
CA GLU A 394 -20.20 18.98 10.14
C GLU A 394 -20.81 17.69 9.54
N LEU A 395 -20.36 16.55 10.05
CA LEU A 395 -20.85 15.25 9.59
C LEU A 395 -22.05 14.80 10.44
N PRO A 396 -23.24 14.60 9.84
CA PRO A 396 -24.42 14.17 10.59
C PRO A 396 -24.21 12.75 11.15
N LEU A 397 -24.19 12.63 12.49
CA LEU A 397 -23.94 11.36 13.18
C LEU A 397 -25.10 10.36 13.03
N ASP A 398 -26.28 10.84 12.68
CA ASP A 398 -27.47 10.04 12.37
C ASP A 398 -27.34 9.27 11.04
N LEU A 399 -26.33 9.59 10.22
CA LEU A 399 -25.96 8.78 9.05
C LEU A 399 -25.15 7.54 9.42
N LEU A 400 -24.69 7.41 10.67
CA LEU A 400 -23.90 6.27 11.10
C LEU A 400 -24.79 5.21 11.75
N PRO A 401 -24.57 3.92 11.48
CA PRO A 401 -25.17 2.84 12.26
C PRO A 401 -24.89 3.02 13.75
N GLU A 402 -25.85 2.67 14.60
CA GLU A 402 -25.80 2.90 16.05
C GLU A 402 -24.49 2.41 16.68
N ARG A 403 -24.07 1.20 16.32
CA ARG A 403 -22.83 0.60 16.83
C ARG A 403 -21.55 1.33 16.42
N ASP A 404 -21.52 1.86 15.19
CA ASP A 404 -20.37 2.63 14.70
C ASP A 404 -20.33 4.02 15.37
N ARG A 405 -21.50 4.60 15.68
CA ARG A 405 -21.63 5.82 16.49
C ARG A 405 -21.17 5.62 17.93
N GLU A 406 -21.64 4.57 18.61
CA GLU A 406 -21.18 4.22 19.97
C GLU A 406 -19.66 4.04 20.03
N TRP A 407 -19.09 3.33 19.06
CA TRP A 407 -17.64 3.18 18.95
C TRP A 407 -16.95 4.53 18.78
N LEU A 408 -17.48 5.43 17.94
CA LEU A 408 -16.91 6.76 17.73
C LEU A 408 -16.90 7.60 19.02
N HIS A 409 -17.95 7.49 19.85
CA HIS A 409 -17.99 8.14 21.17
C HIS A 409 -17.03 7.50 22.17
N GLY A 410 -16.88 6.17 22.15
CA GLY A 410 -15.96 5.46 23.03
C GLY A 410 -14.48 5.70 22.73
N VAL A 411 -14.14 6.18 21.54
CA VAL A 411 -12.75 6.50 21.16
C VAL A 411 -12.26 7.78 21.85
N ASP A 412 -13.12 8.77 22.09
CA ASP A 412 -12.75 10.01 22.79
C ASP A 412 -13.97 10.67 23.48
N PRO A 413 -14.24 10.35 24.76
CA PRO A 413 -15.29 11.04 25.53
C PRO A 413 -14.88 12.43 26.03
N ALA A 414 -13.59 12.78 25.99
CA ALA A 414 -13.06 14.01 26.62
C ALA A 414 -12.95 15.24 25.69
N ASP A 415 -13.05 15.05 24.37
CA ASP A 415 -12.91 16.16 23.40
C ASP A 415 -14.20 16.99 23.22
N SER A 416 -15.29 16.69 23.94
CA SER A 416 -16.55 17.45 23.85
C SER A 416 -16.61 18.69 24.74
N GLU A 417 -15.55 18.99 25.51
CA GLU A 417 -15.53 20.13 26.43
C GLU A 417 -14.79 21.37 25.89
N ASP A 418 -14.08 21.26 24.75
CA ASP A 418 -13.19 22.32 24.22
C ASP A 418 -13.65 22.93 22.85
N THR A 419 -14.89 22.68 22.43
CA THR A 419 -15.55 23.30 21.25
C THR A 419 -16.82 24.00 21.67
#